data_AF-A0A1Y1ZKP2-F1
#
_entry.id   AF-A0A1Y1ZKP2-F1
#
_cell.length_a   1.000
_cell.length_b   1.000
_cell.length_c   1.000
_cell.angle_alpha   90.00
_cell.angle_beta   90.00
_cell.angle_gamma   90.00
#
_symmetry.space_group_name_H-M   'P 1'
#
loop_
_entity.id
_entity.type
_entity.pdbx_description
1 polymer ?
#
loop_
_entity_poly.entity_id
_entity_poly.type
_entity_poly.pdbx_seq_one_letter_code
_entity_poly.pdbx_strand_id
1 'polypeptide(L)'
;MVKWIIINSLGEEIRKIIASQGKTAFETWKTLEKSFIVSHERRCMEIRKKLNSLKYNEEQDINIFIATLQNLIDELENIDHDMEPSTKAGILNRALPENLRFINVFQYKHDWNKL
;
A
#
# COMPACT_ATOMS: atom_id res chain seq x y z
N MET A 1 -29.49 -2.65 20.41
CA MET A 1 -29.16 -3.99 19.87
C MET A 1 -28.04 -3.94 18.84
N VAL A 2 -28.21 -3.26 17.70
CA VAL A 2 -27.19 -3.19 16.61
C VAL A 2 -25.82 -2.66 17.06
N LYS A 3 -25.79 -1.59 17.87
CA LYS A 3 -24.54 -1.04 18.44
C LYS A 3 -23.75 -2.09 19.24
N TRP A 4 -24.46 -2.92 20.00
CA TRP A 4 -23.84 -3.92 20.87
C TRP A 4 -23.21 -5.06 20.04
N ILE A 5 -23.85 -5.44 18.93
CA ILE A 5 -23.32 -6.41 17.97
C ILE A 5 -22.02 -5.88 17.34
N ILE A 6 -22.02 -4.63 16.86
CA ILE A 6 -20.83 -3.99 16.25
C ILE A 6 -19.69 -3.89 17.27
N ILE A 7 -19.97 -3.46 18.50
CA ILE A 7 -18.94 -3.34 19.55
C ILE A 7 -18.37 -4.73 19.93
N ASN A 8 -19.20 -5.77 19.92
CA ASN A 8 -18.75 -7.11 20.29
C ASN A 8 -17.96 -7.85 19.20
N SER A 9 -18.12 -7.46 17.93
CA SER A 9 -17.30 -7.97 16.83
C SER A 9 -15.90 -7.35 16.75
N LEU A 10 -15.59 -6.35 17.60
CA LEU A 10 -14.31 -5.65 17.58
C LEU A 10 -13.36 -6.17 18.66
N GLY A 11 -12.06 -6.13 18.33
CA GLY A 11 -10.97 -6.41 19.27
C GLY A 11 -10.97 -5.45 20.46
N GLU A 12 -10.37 -5.89 21.56
CA GLU A 12 -10.53 -5.27 22.88
C GLU A 12 -10.05 -3.81 22.95
N GLU A 13 -9.00 -3.45 22.20
CA GLU A 13 -8.50 -2.07 22.12
C GLU A 13 -9.48 -1.14 21.41
N ILE A 14 -9.97 -1.55 20.24
CA ILE A 14 -10.92 -0.77 19.43
C ILE A 14 -12.25 -0.62 20.16
N ARG A 15 -12.65 -1.67 20.89
CA ARG A 15 -13.83 -1.68 21.75
C ARG A 15 -13.77 -0.58 22.82
N LYS A 16 -12.62 -0.39 23.48
CA LYS A 16 -12.43 0.64 24.52
C LYS A 16 -12.52 2.06 23.96
N ILE A 17 -11.96 2.28 22.78
CA ILE A 17 -12.00 3.59 22.10
C ILE A 17 -13.44 3.97 21.72
N ILE A 18 -14.21 3.00 21.22
CA ILE A 18 -15.57 3.26 20.71
C ILE A 18 -16.62 3.31 21.82
N ALA A 19 -16.46 2.49 22.87
CA ALA A 19 -17.37 2.49 24.01
C ALA A 19 -17.44 3.86 24.71
N SER A 20 -16.37 4.67 24.60
CA SER A 20 -16.31 6.02 25.18
C SER A 20 -16.83 7.13 24.26
N GLN A 21 -17.00 6.90 22.95
CA GLN A 21 -17.25 7.97 21.96
C GLN A 21 -18.60 7.91 21.24
N GLY A 22 -19.18 6.73 20.96
CA GLY A 22 -20.41 6.63 20.17
C GLY A 22 -21.68 6.57 21.02
N LYS A 23 -22.70 7.41 20.77
CA LYS A 23 -24.02 7.26 21.43
C LYS A 23 -24.88 6.24 20.68
N THR A 24 -24.86 6.25 19.35
CA THR A 24 -25.65 5.39 18.46
C THR A 24 -24.80 4.43 17.63
N ALA A 25 -25.44 3.42 17.01
CA ALA A 25 -24.79 2.50 16.07
C ALA A 25 -24.26 3.22 14.83
N PHE A 26 -24.99 4.23 14.34
CA PHE A 26 -24.59 5.03 13.18
C PHE A 26 -23.34 5.87 13.46
N GLU A 27 -23.28 6.57 14.62
CA GLU A 27 -22.09 7.31 15.02
C GLU A 27 -20.89 6.39 15.25
N THR A 28 -21.12 5.22 15.86
CA THR A 28 -20.08 4.19 16.04
C THR A 28 -19.50 3.75 14.69
N TRP A 29 -20.37 3.48 13.71
CA TRP A 29 -19.97 3.13 12.36
C TRP A 29 -19.22 4.28 11.66
N LYS A 30 -19.70 5.52 11.78
CA LYS A 30 -19.03 6.70 11.20
C LYS A 30 -17.65 6.96 11.81
N THR A 31 -17.47 6.72 13.11
CA THR A 31 -16.16 6.84 13.77
C THR A 31 -15.20 5.76 13.30
N LEU A 32 -15.67 4.51 13.24
CA LEU A 32 -14.92 3.39 12.67
C LEU A 32 -14.49 3.70 11.23
N GLU A 33 -15.46 4.03 10.37
CA GLU A 33 -15.24 4.37 8.97
C GLU A 33 -14.18 5.47 8.82
N LYS A 34 -14.28 6.58 9.56
CA LYS A 34 -13.27 7.65 9.52
C LYS A 34 -11.89 7.18 9.98
N SER A 35 -11.80 6.44 11.08
CA SER A 35 -10.51 5.97 11.61
C SER A 35 -9.84 4.98 10.66
N PHE A 36 -10.61 4.06 10.07
CA PHE A 36 -10.10 3.07 9.13
C PHE A 36 -9.78 3.69 7.77
N ILE A 37 -10.58 4.61 7.23
CA ILE A 37 -10.28 5.33 5.97
C ILE A 37 -9.01 6.17 6.12
N VAL A 38 -8.86 6.93 7.21
CA VAL A 38 -7.64 7.72 7.45
C VAL A 38 -6.43 6.80 7.58
N SER A 39 -6.57 5.64 8.24
CA SER A 39 -5.48 4.67 8.33
C SER A 39 -5.10 4.08 6.96
N HIS A 40 -6.09 3.88 6.09
CA HIS A 40 -5.93 3.35 4.76
C HIS A 40 -5.24 4.35 3.83
N GLU A 41 -5.76 5.58 3.73
CA GLU A 41 -5.15 6.67 2.97
C GLU A 41 -3.73 6.97 3.44
N ARG A 42 -3.51 6.99 4.76
CA ARG A 42 -2.19 7.19 5.34
C ARG A 42 -1.23 6.07 4.96
N ARG A 43 -1.67 4.81 5.02
CA ARG A 43 -0.85 3.66 4.62
C ARG A 43 -0.50 3.72 3.12
N CYS A 44 -1.47 4.03 2.25
CA CYS A 44 -1.22 4.29 0.83
C CYS A 44 -0.17 5.39 0.62
N MET A 45 -0.28 6.49 1.36
CA MET A 45 0.65 7.62 1.26
C MET A 45 2.06 7.23 1.72
N GLU A 46 2.19 6.46 2.80
CA GLU A 46 3.47 5.95 3.31
C GLU A 46 4.15 5.00 2.32
N ILE A 47 3.41 4.07 1.70
CA ILE A 47 3.94 3.17 0.68
C ILE A 47 4.36 3.94 -0.57
N ARG A 48 3.51 4.86 -1.05
CA ARG A 48 3.84 5.74 -2.19
C ARG A 48 5.09 6.57 -1.93
N LYS A 49 5.27 7.06 -0.70
CA LYS A 49 6.50 7.77 -0.29
C LYS A 49 7.72 6.85 -0.35
N LYS A 50 7.64 5.63 0.18
CA LYS A 50 8.72 4.63 0.09
C LYS A 50 9.09 4.34 -1.36
N LEU A 51 8.10 4.05 -2.22
CA LEU A 51 8.29 3.79 -3.65
C LEU A 51 8.99 4.96 -4.36
N ASN A 52 8.58 6.21 -4.09
CA ASN A 52 9.19 7.38 -4.72
C ASN A 52 10.62 7.65 -4.24
N SER A 53 10.94 7.27 -3.00
CA SER A 53 12.30 7.39 -2.46
C SER A 53 13.21 6.20 -2.79
N LEU A 54 12.64 5.09 -3.29
CA LEU A 54 13.38 3.88 -3.55
C LEU A 54 14.37 4.11 -4.70
N LYS A 55 15.65 3.83 -4.45
CA LYS A 55 16.73 3.91 -5.42
C LYS A 55 17.59 2.68 -5.32
N TYR A 56 17.95 2.12 -6.47
CA TYR A 56 18.88 1.01 -6.52
C TYR A 56 20.28 1.48 -6.10
N ASN A 57 20.89 0.73 -5.18
CA ASN A 57 22.29 0.89 -4.81
C ASN A 57 23.08 -0.22 -5.50
N GLU A 58 24.16 0.12 -6.20
CA GLU A 58 25.02 -0.84 -6.91
C GLU A 58 25.71 -1.84 -5.97
N GLU A 59 25.80 -1.53 -4.67
CA GLU A 59 26.27 -2.47 -3.63
C GLU A 59 25.23 -3.54 -3.25
N GLN A 60 23.96 -3.37 -3.66
CA GLN A 60 22.88 -4.31 -3.41
C GLN A 60 22.69 -5.27 -4.58
N ASP A 61 22.39 -6.54 -4.29
CA ASP A 61 21.93 -7.48 -5.31
C ASP A 61 20.64 -6.97 -5.98
N ILE A 62 20.65 -6.87 -7.31
CA ILE A 62 19.53 -6.36 -8.08
C ILE A 62 18.25 -7.18 -7.89
N ASN A 63 18.35 -8.50 -7.68
CA ASN A 63 17.18 -9.35 -7.43
C ASN A 63 16.52 -9.02 -6.09
N ILE A 64 17.33 -8.75 -5.06
CA ILE A 64 16.82 -8.32 -3.74
C ILE A 64 16.11 -6.97 -3.87
N PHE A 65 16.68 -6.05 -4.66
CA PHE A 65 16.07 -4.76 -4.94
C PHE A 65 14.73 -4.90 -5.67
N ILE A 66 14.69 -5.70 -6.74
CA ILE A 66 13.47 -5.96 -7.53
C ILE A 66 12.39 -6.61 -6.66
N ALA A 67 12.73 -7.59 -5.83
CA ALA A 67 11.79 -8.20 -4.91
C ALA A 67 11.22 -7.18 -3.90
N THR A 68 12.08 -6.29 -3.39
CA THR A 68 11.65 -5.21 -2.48
C THR A 68 10.68 -4.25 -3.17
N LEU A 69 10.98 -3.86 -4.41
CA LEU A 69 10.10 -3.01 -5.20
C LEU A 69 8.76 -3.70 -5.48
N GLN A 70 8.79 -4.97 -5.90
CA GLN A 70 7.59 -5.75 -6.20
C GLN A 70 6.70 -5.87 -4.96
N ASN A 71 7.27 -6.20 -3.79
CA ASN A 71 6.52 -6.26 -2.53
C ASN A 71 5.83 -4.94 -2.17
N LEU A 72 6.47 -3.79 -2.42
CA LEU A 72 5.87 -2.48 -2.16
C LEU A 72 4.75 -2.14 -3.15
N ILE A 73 4.86 -2.58 -4.41
CA ILE A 73 3.81 -2.45 -5.41
C ILE A 73 2.63 -3.35 -5.03
N ASP A 74 2.87 -4.62 -4.73
CA ASP A 74 1.83 -5.57 -4.32
C ASP A 74 1.13 -5.10 -3.04
N GLU A 75 1.86 -4.55 -2.06
CA GLU A 75 1.26 -3.97 -0.86
C GLU A 75 0.33 -2.80 -1.20
N LEU A 76 0.70 -1.95 -2.16
CA LEU A 76 -0.14 -0.84 -2.61
C LEU A 76 -1.38 -1.31 -3.38
N GLU A 77 -1.23 -2.31 -4.25
CA GLU A 77 -2.33 -2.89 -5.04
C GLU A 77 -3.36 -3.58 -4.16
N ASN A 78 -2.92 -4.29 -3.12
CA ASN A 78 -3.80 -4.91 -2.14
C ASN A 78 -4.63 -3.90 -1.33
N ILE A 79 -4.22 -2.64 -1.28
CA ILE A 79 -4.87 -1.60 -0.49
C ILE A 79 -5.77 -0.75 -1.40
N ASP A 80 -5.24 -0.21 -2.49
CA ASP A 80 -5.93 0.76 -3.34
C ASP A 80 -6.62 0.08 -4.54
N HIS A 81 -5.82 -0.31 -5.53
CA HIS A 81 -6.25 -1.00 -6.75
C HIS A 81 -5.03 -1.49 -7.55
N ASP A 82 -5.25 -2.44 -8.46
CA ASP A 82 -4.23 -2.88 -9.41
C ASP A 82 -3.70 -1.73 -10.26
N MET A 83 -2.38 -1.65 -10.36
CA MET A 83 -1.66 -0.66 -11.12
C MET A 83 -1.42 -1.15 -12.55
N GLU A 84 -1.63 -0.26 -13.52
CA GLU A 84 -1.29 -0.53 -14.91
C GLU A 84 0.20 -0.92 -15.07
N PRO A 85 0.53 -1.95 -15.88
CA PRO A 85 1.92 -2.38 -16.10
C PRO A 85 2.86 -1.24 -16.53
N SER A 86 2.35 -0.30 -17.32
CA SER A 86 3.08 0.90 -17.74
C SER A 86 3.50 1.79 -16.55
N THR A 87 2.65 1.88 -15.52
CA THR A 87 2.93 2.63 -14.29
C THR A 87 4.01 1.92 -13.47
N LYS A 88 3.91 0.59 -13.34
CA LYS A 88 4.93 -0.22 -12.64
C LYS A 88 6.31 -0.08 -13.30
N ALA A 89 6.36 -0.15 -14.64
CA ALA A 89 7.57 0.10 -15.41
C ALA A 89 8.12 1.53 -15.22
N GLY A 90 7.25 2.53 -15.15
CA GLY A 90 7.64 3.91 -14.85
C GLY A 90 8.26 4.07 -13.45
N ILE A 91 7.75 3.35 -12.45
CA ILE A 91 8.32 3.33 -11.10
C ILE A 91 9.72 2.68 -11.11
N LEU A 92 9.84 1.50 -11.72
CA LEU A 92 11.11 0.79 -11.85
C LEU A 92 12.18 1.64 -12.54
N ASN A 93 11.83 2.29 -13.65
CA ASN A 93 12.76 3.17 -14.39
C ASN A 93 13.25 4.36 -13.56
N ARG A 94 12.38 4.93 -12.71
CA ARG A 94 12.77 6.03 -11.81
C ARG A 94 13.66 5.55 -10.67
N ALA A 95 13.48 4.30 -10.24
CA ALA A 95 14.23 3.72 -9.13
C ALA A 95 15.64 3.26 -9.55
N LEU A 96 15.86 3.01 -10.85
CA LEU A 96 17.15 2.59 -11.40
C LEU A 96 18.05 3.79 -11.83
N PRO A 97 19.38 3.64 -11.72
CA PRO A 97 20.36 4.57 -12.28
C PRO A 97 20.38 4.51 -13.82
N GLU A 98 20.88 5.56 -14.46
CA GLU A 98 20.75 5.79 -15.91
C GLU A 98 21.35 4.68 -16.78
N ASN A 99 22.46 4.09 -16.33
CA ASN A 99 23.11 2.94 -16.94
C ASN A 99 22.20 1.70 -17.02
N LEU A 100 21.27 1.53 -16.08
CA LEU A 100 20.37 0.36 -16.01
C LEU A 100 18.97 0.62 -16.57
N ARG A 101 18.59 1.88 -16.80
CA ARG A 101 17.27 2.27 -17.35
C ARG A 101 17.01 1.70 -18.75
N PHE A 102 18.05 1.65 -19.58
CA PHE A 102 17.92 1.23 -20.98
C PHE A 102 17.60 -0.27 -21.15
N ILE A 103 17.99 -1.11 -20.19
CA ILE A 103 17.79 -2.56 -20.25
C ILE A 103 16.32 -2.92 -19.98
N ASN A 104 15.66 -2.21 -19.06
CA ASN A 104 14.31 -2.56 -18.59
C ASN A 104 13.16 -2.01 -19.45
N VAL A 105 13.33 -0.85 -20.10
CA VAL A 105 12.28 -0.27 -20.98
C VAL A 105 11.92 -1.20 -22.14
N PHE A 106 12.85 -2.02 -22.62
CA PHE A 106 12.61 -2.92 -23.76
C PHE A 106 12.21 -4.34 -23.35
N GLN A 107 12.68 -4.83 -22.21
CA GLN A 107 12.39 -6.21 -21.78
C GLN A 107 11.02 -6.37 -21.11
N TYR A 108 10.50 -5.34 -20.42
CA TYR A 108 9.33 -5.50 -19.53
C TYR A 108 8.13 -4.62 -19.90
N LYS A 109 8.19 -3.89 -21.02
CA LYS A 109 7.07 -3.08 -21.53
C LYS A 109 5.83 -3.93 -21.87
N HIS A 110 5.99 -5.23 -22.09
CA HIS A 110 4.94 -6.12 -22.58
C HIS A 110 4.55 -7.29 -21.66
N ASP A 111 5.30 -7.59 -20.60
CA ASP A 111 4.98 -8.71 -19.68
C ASP A 111 5.59 -8.48 -18.29
N TRP A 112 4.82 -7.87 -17.39
CA TRP A 112 5.22 -7.72 -15.98
C TRP A 112 5.17 -9.06 -15.22
N ASN A 113 4.33 -10.01 -15.67
CA ASN A 113 4.10 -11.31 -15.02
C ASN A 113 5.23 -12.34 -15.17
N LYS A 114 6.36 -11.96 -15.81
CA LYS A 114 7.54 -12.83 -16.01
C LYS A 114 8.69 -12.50 -15.07
N LEU A 115 8.48 -11.59 -14.12
CA LEU A 115 9.41 -11.27 -13.03
C LEU A 115 9.44 -12.40 -11.99
#